data_AF-D3Q8H2-F1
#
_entry.id   AF-D3Q8H2-F1
#
_cell.length_a   1.000
_cell.length_b   1.000
_cell.length_c   1.000
_cell.angle_alpha   90.00
_cell.angle_beta   90.00
_cell.angle_gamma   90.00
#
_symmetry.space_group_name_H-M   'P 1'
#
loop_
_entity.id
_entity.type
_entity.pdbx_description
1 polymer ?
#
loop_
_entity_poly.entity_id
_entity_poly.type
_entity_poly.pdbx_seq_one_letter_code
_entity_poly.pdbx_strand_id
1 'polypeptide(L)' 'MTNHEETSPNRCPICELGMSAALTVVSRHRTSTGTVVYARCQCGRLSMWSEAAATVTAPPELRTLASCKAA' A
#
# COMPACT_ATOMS: atom_id res chain seq x y z
N MET A 1 34.65 17.80 7.56
CA MET A 1 34.17 17.58 6.17
C MET A 1 32.68 17.38 6.25
N THR A 2 32.01 18.08 5.36
CA THR A 2 30.61 18.51 5.42
C THR A 2 29.60 17.37 5.53
N ASN A 3 28.59 17.66 6.37
CA ASN A 3 27.19 17.33 6.25
C ASN A 3 26.78 15.86 6.13
N HIS A 4 26.15 15.37 7.20
CA HIS A 4 25.11 14.35 7.09
C HIS A 4 23.92 14.99 6.34
N GLU A 5 24.09 15.17 5.03
CA GLU A 5 23.14 15.81 4.11
C GLU A 5 21.85 15.00 4.12
N GLU A 6 20.82 15.61 4.65
CA GLU A 6 19.47 15.59 4.09
C GLU A 6 19.00 14.21 3.59
N THR A 7 19.03 13.20 4.46
CA THR A 7 18.17 12.03 4.26
C THR A 7 16.74 12.55 4.35
N SER A 8 16.18 12.87 3.19
CA SER A 8 14.79 13.29 3.08
C SER A 8 13.98 12.18 3.77
N PRO A 9 13.03 12.49 4.67
CA PRO A 9 12.32 11.46 5.46
C PRO A 9 11.58 10.43 4.60
N ASN A 10 11.45 10.73 3.31
CA ASN A 10 10.83 9.91 2.30
C ASN A 10 11.79 8.93 1.60
N ARG A 11 13.06 8.82 1.99
CA ARG A 11 14.04 7.93 1.34
C ARG A 11 14.51 6.82 2.28
N CYS A 12 14.75 5.64 1.70
CA CYS A 12 15.34 4.55 2.45
C CYS A 12 16.85 4.81 2.66
N PRO A 13 17.41 4.71 3.87
CA PRO A 13 18.84 4.95 4.11
C PRO A 13 19.77 3.83 3.60
N ILE A 14 19.22 2.79 2.96
CA ILE A 14 19.99 1.69 2.37
C ILE A 14 19.95 1.75 0.84
N CYS A 15 18.75 1.91 0.26
CA CYS A 15 18.56 1.97 -1.19
C CYS A 15 18.56 3.41 -1.73
N GLU A 16 18.49 4.45 -0.87
CA GLU A 16 18.29 5.88 -1.19
C GLU A 16 17.07 6.20 -2.06
N LEU A 17 16.28 5.19 -2.47
CA LEU A 17 15.06 5.40 -3.22
C LEU A 17 13.94 5.97 -2.33
N GLY A 18 13.10 6.79 -2.97
CA GLY A 18 11.85 7.28 -2.40
C GLY A 18 10.93 6.12 -2.01
N MET A 19 10.38 6.15 -0.79
CA MET A 19 9.52 5.09 -0.21
C MET A 19 8.37 4.68 -1.14
N SER A 20 7.84 5.60 -1.94
CA SER A 20 6.74 5.33 -2.89
C SER A 20 7.17 4.58 -4.16
N ALA A 21 8.43 4.67 -4.59
CA ALA A 21 8.90 4.09 -5.86
C ALA A 21 9.56 2.71 -5.68
N ALA A 22 10.02 2.39 -4.46
CA ALA A 22 10.85 1.20 -4.22
C ALA A 22 10.21 0.11 -3.36
N LEU A 23 9.07 0.39 -2.72
CA LEU A 23 8.42 -0.55 -1.83
C LEU A 23 7.46 -1.44 -2.62
N THR A 24 7.75 -2.74 -2.66
CA THR A 24 6.85 -3.76 -3.19
C THR A 24 6.01 -4.34 -2.05
N VAL A 25 4.69 -4.19 -2.12
CA VAL A 25 3.79 -4.79 -1.12
C VAL A 25 3.84 -6.31 -1.23
N VAL A 26 4.20 -6.97 -0.13
CA VAL A 26 4.33 -8.43 -0.04
C VAL A 26 3.12 -9.07 0.62
N SER A 27 2.47 -8.38 1.57
CA SER A 27 1.23 -8.88 2.17
C SER A 27 0.35 -7.77 2.73
N ARG A 28 -0.94 -8.09 2.86
CA ARG A 28 -1.95 -7.27 3.53
C ARG A 28 -2.68 -8.12 4.55
N HIS A 29 -2.76 -7.64 5.77
CA HIS A 29 -3.45 -8.32 6.86
C HIS A 29 -4.56 -7.42 7.38
N ARG A 30 -5.80 -7.85 7.24
CA ARG A 30 -6.95 -7.15 7.83
C ARG A 30 -6.95 -7.39 9.33
N THR A 31 -7.12 -6.30 10.08
CA THR A 31 -7.36 -6.29 11.52
C THR A 31 -8.72 -5.65 11.78
N SER A 32 -9.19 -5.69 13.02
CA SER A 32 -10.44 -5.01 13.40
C SER A 32 -10.38 -3.49 13.20
N THR A 33 -9.17 -2.90 13.20
CA THR A 33 -8.95 -1.45 13.13
C THR A 33 -8.58 -0.95 11.72
N GLY A 34 -8.28 -1.84 10.78
CA GLY A 34 -7.85 -1.45 9.43
C GLY A 34 -7.11 -2.56 8.69
N THR A 35 -6.18 -2.19 7.82
CA THR A 35 -5.31 -3.14 7.11
C THR A 35 -3.85 -2.81 7.41
N VAL A 36 -3.13 -3.79 7.93
CA VAL A 36 -1.67 -3.71 8.06
C VAL A 36 -1.05 -4.16 6.75
N VAL A 37 -0.24 -3.29 6.14
CA VAL A 37 0.46 -3.56 4.90
C VAL A 37 1.93 -3.83 5.21
N TYR A 38 2.45 -4.92 4.67
CA TYR A 38 3.87 -5.23 4.70
C TYR A 38 4.44 -5.04 3.30
N ALA A 39 5.51 -4.27 3.19
CA ALA A 39 6.23 -4.07 1.95
C ALA A 39 7.73 -4.23 2.13
N ARG A 40 8.41 -4.52 1.03
CA ARG A 40 9.85 -4.73 0.99
C ARG A 40 10.50 -3.75 0.01
N CYS A 41 11.56 -3.03 0.42
CA CYS A 41 12.43 -2.34 -0.54
C CYS A 41 13.24 -3.39 -1.30
N GLN A 42 13.64 -3.07 -2.52
CA GLN A 42 14.62 -3.83 -3.30
C GLN A 42 15.93 -4.08 -2.55
N CYS A 43 16.33 -3.23 -1.59
CA CYS A 43 17.49 -3.50 -0.72
C CYS A 43 17.26 -4.58 0.34
N GLY A 44 16.05 -5.14 0.43
CA GLY A 44 15.68 -6.17 1.39
C GLY A 44 15.04 -5.66 2.69
N ARG A 45 15.00 -4.34 2.93
CA ARG A 45 14.34 -3.76 4.12
C ARG A 45 12.82 -3.99 4.09
N LEU A 46 12.28 -4.47 5.21
CA LEU A 46 10.84 -4.57 5.43
C LEU A 46 10.31 -3.27 6.05
N SER A 47 9.15 -2.84 5.57
CA SER A 47 8.41 -1.70 6.08
C SER A 47 6.97 -2.12 6.30
N MET A 48 6.38 -1.63 7.38
CA MET A 48 5.00 -1.91 7.75
C MET A 48 4.28 -0.58 8.02
N TRP A 49 3.08 -0.42 7.47
CA TRP A 49 2.20 0.68 7.82
C TRP A 49 0.76 0.20 7.98
N SER A 50 -0.01 0.92 8.80
CA SER A 50 -1.44 0.72 8.95
C SER A 50 -2.19 1.64 7.99
N GLU A 51 -2.93 1.06 7.08
CA GLU A 51 -3.95 1.77 6.31
C GLU A 51 -5.25 1.70 7.11
N ALA A 52 -5.75 2.85 7.56
CA ALA A 52 -7.15 2.96 7.95
C ALA A 52 -7.96 2.52 6.73
N ALA A 53 -8.97 1.67 6.91
CA ALA A 53 -9.75 1.10 5.81
C ALA A 53 -10.15 2.24 4.86
N ALA A 54 -9.46 2.35 3.72
CA ALA A 54 -9.71 3.40 2.76
C ALA A 54 -11.18 3.27 2.40
N THR A 55 -11.95 4.32 2.69
CA THR A 55 -13.31 4.48 2.22
C THR A 55 -13.28 4.15 0.74
N VAL A 56 -13.93 3.04 0.38
CA VAL A 56 -14.12 2.57 -0.98
C VAL A 56 -14.49 3.80 -1.82
N THR A 57 -13.52 4.31 -2.57
CA THR A 57 -13.80 5.42 -3.47
C THR A 57 -14.36 4.75 -4.72
N ALA A 58 -15.70 4.67 -4.75
CA ALA A 58 -16.57 4.22 -5.84
C ALA A 58 -16.92 2.70 -5.85
N PRO A 59 -18.16 2.35 -6.26
CA PRO A 59 -19.10 1.50 -5.51
C PRO A 59 -19.03 0.02 -5.92
N PRO A 60 -19.73 -0.89 -5.19
CA PRO A 60 -19.96 -2.23 -5.70
C PRO A 60 -20.77 -2.10 -7.01
N GLU A 61 -20.18 -2.50 -8.14
CA GLU A 61 -20.93 -2.81 -9.36
C GLU A 61 -21.90 -3.95 -9.00
N LEU A 62 -23.12 -3.55 -8.63
CA LEU A 62 -24.23 -4.44 -8.36
C LEU A 62 -24.58 -5.08 -9.70
N ARG A 63 -23.99 -6.25 -9.97
CA ARG A 63 -24.33 -7.07 -11.13
C ARG A 63 -25.80 -7.48 -10.99
N THR A 64 -26.68 -6.69 -11.59
CA THR A 64 -28.10 -6.98 -11.72
C THR A 64 -28.25 -8.33 -12.42
N LEU A 65 -28.85 -9.31 -11.76
CA LEU A 65 -29.30 -10.53 -12.40
C LEU A 65 -30.32 -10.12 -13.47
N ALA A 66 -29.93 -10.20 -14.74
CA ALA A 66 -30.84 -10.04 -15.86
C ALA A 66 -31.88 -11.16 -15.78
N SER A 67 -33.09 -10.81 -15.36
CA SER A 67 -34.27 -11.67 -15.46
C SER A 67 -34.57 -11.89 -16.94
N CYS A 68 -34.29 -13.09 -17.45
CA CYS A 68 -34.83 -13.53 -18.74
C CYS A 68 -36.33 -13.74 -18.58
N LYS A 69 -37.12 -12.82 -19.14
CA LYS A 69 -38.55 -12.99 -19.36
C LYS A 69 -38.71 -14.07 -20.45
N ALA A 70 -39.14 -15.27 -20.07
CA ALA A 70 -39.55 -16.30 -21.01
C ALA A 70 -40.92 -15.93 -21.63
N ALA A 71 -41.06 -16.28 -22.90
CA ALA A 71 -42.08 -15.85 -23.86
C ALA A 71 -43.53 -16.20 -23.48
#